data_AF-A0A9P9Q9K6-F1
#
_entry.id   AF-A0A9P9Q9K6-F1
#
_cell.length_a   1.000
_cell.length_b   1.000
_cell.length_c   1.000
_cell.angle_alpha   90.00
_cell.angle_beta   90.00
_cell.angle_gamma   90.00
#
_symmetry.space_group_name_H-M   'P 1'
#
loop_
_entity.id
_entity.type
_entity.pdbx_description
1 polymer ?
#
loop_
_entity_poly.entity_id
_entity_poly.type
_entity_poly.pdbx_seq_one_letter_code
_entity_poly.pdbx_strand_id
1 'polypeptide(L)'
;MSDPDGFISTNTVSHEGDSQCEYDACTASTPPTPKPKPKKKRYIPPQPDSNTFPTQQAFLDSLTPISIEKVDQMNRKCPICWKPFGEAPDAGFDNTEQPVQLRCAHVFGDKCLATTYGIPETLTIEIRPFSYLPQSRAHALSQKLDAYTTQHKKPLENHAKIFEEMLEESYQPGKGREIFGDYWWLVLQELRDDIRHTKDVIFLEDAVIVELEETKPRQNNSLPCYSSIQPGALTPVSTNMNQTLSEATAELSSSSSSSEPFGGLMSTTIPLQWSLSHGDTITIPAVPPPPPGYPQFYTPLPPIASAPKPMPNSTGDLKETASFISPAPPTIFEHYLGASEASVSWEAALVGETQLDKLAALQKQAKQSLDDSSTTHKVQALADQVTIDAARARQNRRQERLERKKRERKALLARKLAVIYASFQASTSSTNLDKFETPSKPSHLVHASMVVHTKDLLGTSYEINPPGLVYVLVGNELEEHELELDTQTLVPIIVRSICNECCEISEEAAREVSIPESLWWRNDVNTPDDCPLCHKILFKKGRKLPHFLEGVAWEANVPNE
;
A
#
# COMPACT_ATOMS: atom_id res chain seq x y z
N MET A 1 24.72 -31.69 57.38
CA MET A 1 23.91 -30.75 58.18
C MET A 1 23.17 -29.90 57.16
N SER A 2 22.09 -30.44 56.60
CA SER A 2 20.69 -30.27 57.06
C SER A 2 20.06 -29.03 56.42
N ASP A 3 19.50 -29.23 55.22
CA ASP A 3 18.17 -28.86 54.67
C ASP A 3 17.28 -27.86 55.46
N PRO A 4 16.28 -27.15 54.85
CA PRO A 4 15.51 -27.64 53.68
C PRO A 4 14.95 -26.63 52.65
N ASP A 5 14.44 -27.28 51.60
CA ASP A 5 13.67 -26.86 50.44
C ASP A 5 12.36 -26.10 50.72
N GLY A 6 12.01 -25.20 49.79
CA GLY A 6 10.72 -24.53 49.69
C GLY A 6 9.83 -25.14 48.61
N PHE A 7 8.70 -25.71 49.03
CA PHE A 7 7.60 -26.25 48.23
C PHE A 7 6.78 -25.13 47.56
N ILE A 8 6.47 -25.24 46.27
CA ILE A 8 5.43 -24.44 45.58
C ILE A 8 4.21 -25.33 45.34
N SER A 9 3.06 -24.90 45.86
CA SER A 9 1.76 -25.55 45.70
C SER A 9 1.08 -25.14 44.40
N THR A 10 0.57 -26.10 43.65
CA THR A 10 -0.35 -25.91 42.52
C THR A 10 -1.80 -26.05 43.01
N ASN A 11 -2.62 -25.04 42.71
CA ASN A 11 -4.07 -25.07 42.94
C ASN A 11 -4.78 -25.60 41.69
N THR A 12 -5.42 -26.77 41.83
CA THR A 12 -6.33 -27.37 40.87
C THR A 12 -7.75 -26.94 41.21
N VAL A 13 -8.43 -26.21 40.32
CA VAL A 13 -9.85 -25.87 40.45
C VAL A 13 -10.66 -26.82 39.56
N SER A 14 -11.41 -27.70 40.21
CA SER A 14 -12.46 -28.52 39.59
C SER A 14 -13.76 -27.72 39.58
N HIS A 15 -14.42 -27.62 38.42
CA HIS A 15 -15.78 -27.12 38.33
C HIS A 15 -16.63 -28.14 37.57
N GLU A 16 -17.26 -29.04 38.34
CA GLU A 16 -18.46 -29.77 37.93
C GLU A 16 -19.66 -28.86 38.19
N GLY A 17 -20.64 -28.84 37.30
CA GLY A 17 -21.82 -27.99 37.41
C GLY A 17 -22.88 -28.43 36.41
N ASP A 18 -23.85 -29.15 36.93
CA ASP A 18 -24.87 -29.93 36.25
C ASP A 18 -25.82 -29.17 35.32
N SER A 19 -26.24 -29.96 34.35
CA SER A 19 -27.38 -29.85 33.45
C SER A 19 -28.71 -29.70 34.18
N GLN A 20 -29.52 -28.70 33.78
CA GLN A 20 -30.99 -28.82 33.75
C GLN A 20 -31.60 -27.74 32.86
N CYS A 21 -32.10 -28.15 31.69
CA CYS A 21 -32.88 -27.32 30.77
C CYS A 21 -34.37 -27.55 31.07
N GLU A 22 -35.01 -26.58 31.70
CA GLU A 22 -36.46 -26.52 31.91
C GLU A 22 -37.08 -25.71 30.76
N TYR A 23 -37.91 -26.37 29.95
CA TYR A 23 -38.57 -25.80 28.78
C TYR A 23 -39.96 -25.29 29.17
N ASP A 24 -40.06 -24.02 29.57
CA ASP A 24 -41.34 -23.36 29.83
C ASP A 24 -41.65 -22.26 28.80
N ALA A 25 -42.78 -22.48 28.10
CA ALA A 25 -43.70 -21.54 27.47
C ALA A 25 -43.15 -20.22 26.86
N CYS A 26 -42.88 -20.26 25.54
CA CYS A 26 -42.70 -19.07 24.70
C CYS A 26 -44.01 -18.28 24.54
N THR A 27 -44.26 -17.33 25.45
CA THR A 27 -45.20 -16.23 25.18
C THR A 27 -44.48 -15.16 24.35
N ALA A 28 -44.97 -14.93 23.13
CA ALA A 28 -44.42 -13.96 22.19
C ALA A 28 -44.60 -12.52 22.71
N SER A 29 -43.67 -12.08 23.56
CA SER A 29 -43.51 -10.67 23.93
C SER A 29 -42.84 -9.94 22.79
N THR A 30 -43.54 -8.93 22.25
CA THR A 30 -43.02 -8.06 21.20
C THR A 30 -41.70 -7.43 21.67
N PRO A 31 -40.59 -7.57 20.93
CA PRO A 31 -39.30 -7.06 21.38
C PRO A 31 -39.42 -5.53 21.56
N PRO A 32 -39.02 -4.98 22.72
CA PRO A 32 -39.09 -3.54 22.96
C PRO A 32 -38.25 -2.83 21.91
N THR A 33 -38.87 -1.87 21.23
CA THR A 33 -38.21 -1.03 20.23
C THR A 33 -36.93 -0.43 20.84
N PRO A 34 -35.74 -0.66 20.25
CA PRO A 34 -34.48 -0.24 20.83
C PRO A 34 -34.49 1.29 20.93
N LYS A 35 -34.47 1.79 22.17
CA LYS A 35 -34.36 3.22 22.44
C LYS A 35 -33.13 3.76 21.70
N PRO A 36 -33.24 4.86 20.94
CA PRO A 36 -32.13 5.40 20.17
C PRO A 36 -30.98 5.72 21.12
N LYS A 37 -29.84 5.04 20.93
CA LYS A 37 -28.62 5.28 21.72
C LYS A 37 -28.24 6.76 21.55
N PRO A 38 -27.93 7.50 22.63
CA PRO A 38 -27.49 8.89 22.52
C PRO A 38 -26.27 8.95 21.61
N LYS A 39 -26.35 9.77 20.56
CA LYS A 39 -25.23 9.98 19.65
C LYS A 39 -24.07 10.57 20.46
N LYS A 40 -22.98 9.80 20.62
CA LYS A 40 -21.75 10.31 21.23
C LYS A 40 -21.33 11.57 20.48
N LYS A 41 -21.08 12.67 21.19
CA LYS A 41 -20.57 13.89 20.57
C LYS A 41 -19.29 13.51 19.82
N ARG A 42 -19.24 13.82 18.53
CA ARG A 42 -18.06 13.58 17.70
C ARG A 42 -16.91 14.36 18.34
N TYR A 43 -15.79 13.69 18.59
CA TYR A 43 -14.58 14.39 19.04
C TYR A 43 -14.21 15.43 17.98
N ILE A 44 -13.95 16.66 18.43
CA ILE A 44 -13.48 17.75 17.58
C ILE A 44 -12.02 17.96 17.96
N PRO A 45 -11.06 17.73 17.03
CA PRO A 45 -9.67 17.94 17.33
C PRO A 45 -9.39 19.41 17.65
N PRO A 46 -8.47 19.70 18.59
CA PRO A 46 -8.08 21.05 18.94
C PRO A 46 -7.63 21.82 17.69
N GLN A 47 -8.10 23.06 17.57
CA GLN A 47 -7.77 23.93 16.43
C GLN A 47 -6.57 24.82 16.79
N PRO A 48 -5.70 25.16 15.83
CA PRO A 48 -4.67 26.17 16.01
C PRO A 48 -5.25 27.50 16.52
N ASP A 49 -4.61 28.11 17.51
CA ASP A 49 -5.00 29.42 18.05
C ASP A 49 -3.97 30.51 17.68
N SER A 50 -4.14 31.74 18.21
CA SER A 50 -3.20 32.84 17.96
C SER A 50 -1.81 32.61 18.56
N ASN A 51 -1.68 31.64 19.47
CA ASN A 51 -0.43 31.28 20.13
C ASN A 51 0.26 30.10 19.44
N THR A 52 -0.39 29.39 18.53
CA THR A 52 0.22 28.31 17.76
C THR A 52 1.34 28.84 16.86
N PHE A 53 2.52 28.24 16.96
CA PHE A 53 3.67 28.56 16.12
C PHE A 53 3.42 28.18 14.65
N PRO A 54 3.94 28.96 13.68
CA PRO A 54 3.71 28.69 12.26
C PRO A 54 4.41 27.41 11.77
N THR A 55 5.51 27.01 12.40
CA THR A 55 6.32 25.84 12.03
C THR A 55 6.86 25.14 13.28
N GLN A 56 7.20 23.86 13.15
CA GLN A 56 7.86 23.07 14.20
C GLN A 56 9.22 23.66 14.59
N GLN A 57 10.04 24.10 13.62
CA GLN A 57 11.32 24.75 13.90
C GLN A 57 11.14 26.02 14.75
N ALA A 58 10.15 26.86 14.42
CA ALA A 58 9.89 28.08 15.20
C ALA A 58 9.44 27.76 16.63
N PHE A 59 8.78 26.62 16.86
CA PHE A 59 8.48 26.14 18.20
C PHE A 59 9.76 25.70 18.93
N LEU A 60 10.62 24.90 18.29
CA LEU A 60 11.88 24.45 18.87
C LEU A 60 12.82 25.63 19.21
N ASP A 61 12.92 26.62 18.32
CA ASP A 61 13.72 27.83 18.54
C ASP A 61 13.16 28.70 19.68
N SER A 62 11.88 28.54 20.03
CA SER A 62 11.24 29.28 21.11
C SER A 62 11.47 28.67 22.50
N LEU A 63 12.08 27.49 22.58
CA LEU A 63 12.31 26.78 23.84
C LEU A 63 13.45 27.42 24.63
N THR A 64 13.14 28.54 25.29
CA THR A 64 14.10 29.26 26.14
C THR A 64 13.97 28.81 27.60
N PRO A 65 15.04 28.28 28.22
CA PRO A 65 15.03 27.93 29.64
C PRO A 65 14.66 29.12 30.54
N ILE A 66 13.86 28.84 31.56
CA ILE A 66 13.53 29.78 32.63
C ILE A 66 14.24 29.38 33.92
N SER A 67 14.44 30.36 34.81
CA SER A 67 15.02 30.11 36.13
C SER A 67 14.12 29.19 36.97
N ILE A 68 14.69 28.20 37.67
CA ILE A 68 13.94 27.26 38.52
C ILE A 68 13.14 27.98 39.61
N GLU A 69 13.61 29.14 40.08
CA GLU A 69 12.92 29.97 41.06
C GLU A 69 11.61 30.55 40.55
N LYS A 70 11.46 30.71 39.22
CA LYS A 70 10.22 31.18 38.58
C LYS A 70 9.20 30.06 38.41
N VAL A 71 9.60 28.80 38.59
CA VAL A 71 8.72 27.64 38.49
C VAL A 71 8.05 27.40 39.84
N ASP A 72 6.71 27.28 39.82
CA ASP A 72 5.92 26.93 40.99
C ASP A 72 6.45 25.64 41.64
N GLN A 73 6.51 25.62 42.97
CA GLN A 73 7.18 24.57 43.74
C GLN A 73 6.59 23.18 43.48
N MET A 74 5.29 23.10 43.22
CA MET A 74 4.60 21.84 42.89
C MET A 74 4.87 21.34 41.47
N ASN A 75 5.37 22.22 40.58
CA ASN A 75 5.61 21.95 39.17
C ASN A 75 7.11 21.86 38.84
N ARG A 76 7.98 21.66 39.84
CA ARG A 76 9.45 21.59 39.63
C ARG A 76 9.95 20.26 39.10
N LYS A 77 9.09 19.46 38.48
CA LYS A 77 9.42 18.19 37.85
C LYS A 77 8.95 18.22 36.40
N CYS A 78 9.75 17.66 35.50
CA CYS A 78 9.34 17.49 34.11
C CYS A 78 8.17 16.48 34.02
N PRO A 79 7.04 16.81 33.40
CA PRO A 79 5.92 15.86 33.24
C PRO A 79 6.21 14.65 32.35
N ILE A 80 7.26 14.71 31.51
CA ILE A 80 7.62 13.64 30.57
C ILE A 80 8.51 12.60 31.24
N CYS A 81 9.66 13.02 31.81
CA CYS A 81 10.62 12.12 32.45
C CYS A 81 10.52 12.06 33.99
N TRP A 82 9.66 12.88 34.60
CA TRP A 82 9.40 12.93 36.04
C TRP A 82 10.58 13.39 36.92
N LYS A 83 11.69 13.80 36.29
CA LYS A 83 12.87 14.32 36.98
C LYS A 83 12.69 15.77 37.45
N PRO A 84 13.12 16.11 38.68
CA PRO A 84 13.32 17.48 39.12
C PRO A 84 14.21 18.31 38.19
N PHE A 85 13.85 19.56 37.95
CA PHE A 85 14.67 20.47 37.15
C PHE A 85 15.98 20.83 37.86
N GLY A 86 17.08 20.87 37.10
CA GLY A 86 18.42 21.17 37.63
C GLY A 86 19.07 20.03 38.42
N GLU A 87 18.44 18.85 38.49
CA GLU A 87 19.08 17.66 39.06
C GLU A 87 20.28 17.23 38.20
N ALA A 88 21.35 16.77 38.86
CA ALA A 88 22.53 16.27 38.19
C ALA A 88 22.19 15.10 37.25
N PRO A 89 22.93 14.93 36.14
CA PRO A 89 22.68 13.85 35.21
C PRO A 89 22.93 12.50 35.89
N ASP A 90 22.16 11.47 35.52
CA ASP A 90 22.48 10.11 35.97
C ASP A 90 23.85 9.70 35.42
N ALA A 91 24.55 8.81 36.13
CA ALA A 91 25.86 8.33 35.69
C ALA A 91 25.77 7.71 34.28
N GLY A 92 26.41 8.36 33.30
CA GLY A 92 26.44 7.92 31.90
C GLY A 92 25.32 8.46 31.00
N PHE A 93 24.41 9.29 31.50
CA PHE A 93 23.29 9.84 30.73
C PHE A 93 23.22 11.36 30.86
N ASP A 94 23.16 12.10 29.76
CA ASP A 94 23.01 13.56 29.80
C ASP A 94 21.53 13.99 29.94
N ASN A 95 20.89 13.61 31.04
CA ASN A 95 19.45 13.81 31.28
C ASN A 95 19.11 14.92 32.28
N THR A 96 20.02 15.86 32.52
CA THR A 96 19.70 17.11 33.22
C THR A 96 18.79 17.96 32.36
N GLU A 97 17.63 18.31 32.92
CA GLU A 97 16.61 19.14 32.28
C GLU A 97 16.58 20.54 32.90
N GLN A 98 16.49 21.57 32.07
CA GLN A 98 16.15 22.93 32.48
C GLN A 98 14.66 23.20 32.22
N PRO A 99 13.96 23.94 33.10
CA PRO A 99 12.54 24.18 32.90
C PRO A 99 12.32 25.14 31.73
N VAL A 100 11.41 24.79 30.83
CA VAL A 100 10.93 25.62 29.74
C VAL A 100 9.42 25.79 29.88
N GLN A 101 8.95 27.04 29.85
CA GLN A 101 7.53 27.34 29.89
C GLN A 101 6.97 27.54 28.48
N LEU A 102 5.98 26.73 28.12
CA LEU A 102 5.26 26.87 26.85
C LEU A 102 4.28 28.06 26.90
N ARG A 103 3.80 28.50 25.72
CA ARG A 103 2.77 29.56 25.62
C ARG A 103 1.45 29.22 26.32
N CYS A 104 1.16 27.93 26.53
CA CYS A 104 0.03 27.46 27.33
C CYS A 104 0.29 27.49 28.85
N ALA A 105 1.40 28.09 29.29
CA ALA A 105 1.88 28.20 30.67
C ALA A 105 2.34 26.90 31.36
N HIS A 106 2.22 25.75 30.71
CA HIS A 106 2.80 24.50 31.19
C HIS A 106 4.32 24.49 31.10
N VAL A 107 4.96 23.85 32.08
CA VAL A 107 6.43 23.78 32.20
C VAL A 107 6.89 22.34 31.97
N PHE A 108 7.91 22.18 31.13
CA PHE A 108 8.53 20.89 30.81
C PHE A 108 10.06 21.02 30.85
N GLY A 109 10.76 19.90 30.69
CA GLY A 109 12.21 19.91 30.46
C GLY A 109 12.54 20.29 29.01
N ASP A 110 13.59 21.09 28.83
CA ASP A 110 14.08 21.53 27.52
C ASP A 110 14.47 20.36 26.61
N LYS A 111 15.25 19.40 27.11
CA LYS A 111 15.71 18.24 26.33
C LYS A 111 14.57 17.28 26.04
N CYS A 112 13.68 17.04 27.01
CA CYS A 112 12.45 16.28 26.79
C CYS A 112 11.62 16.89 25.65
N LEU A 113 11.36 18.20 25.67
CA LEU A 113 10.63 18.87 24.59
C LEU A 113 11.38 18.80 23.25
N ALA A 114 12.69 19.06 23.25
CA ALA A 114 13.51 19.01 22.04
C ALA A 114 13.54 17.61 21.42
N THR A 115 13.46 16.55 22.24
CA THR A 115 13.43 15.15 21.79
C THR A 115 12.03 14.78 21.30
N THR A 116 10.98 15.03 22.09
CA THR A 116 9.60 14.69 21.75
C THR A 116 9.09 15.45 20.52
N TYR A 117 9.46 16.72 20.38
CA TYR A 117 9.05 17.58 19.26
C TYR A 117 10.18 17.84 18.27
N GLY A 118 11.28 17.09 18.37
CA GLY A 118 12.41 17.19 17.45
C GLY A 118 11.97 16.94 16.03
N ILE A 119 12.60 17.62 15.07
CA ILE A 119 12.38 17.33 13.65
C ILE A 119 12.98 15.94 13.41
N PRO A 120 12.16 14.94 13.01
CA PRO A 120 12.64 13.60 12.81
C PRO A 120 13.70 13.57 11.70
N GLU A 121 14.62 12.62 11.81
CA GLU A 121 15.65 12.42 10.81
C GLU A 121 15.00 12.14 9.45
N THR A 122 15.56 12.76 8.39
CA THR A 122 15.13 12.48 7.03
C THR A 122 15.78 11.18 6.59
N LEU A 123 14.96 10.16 6.39
CA LEU A 123 15.43 8.89 5.86
C LEU A 123 15.50 8.99 4.34
N THR A 124 16.61 8.55 3.77
CA THR A 124 16.86 8.58 2.33
C THR A 124 17.23 7.18 1.84
N ILE A 125 16.58 6.73 0.77
CA ILE A 125 16.96 5.54 0.01
C ILE A 125 17.56 6.00 -1.31
N GLU A 126 18.78 5.55 -1.59
CA GLU A 126 19.40 5.72 -2.91
C GLU A 126 18.84 4.69 -3.89
N ILE A 127 18.42 5.16 -5.06
CA ILE A 127 17.92 4.32 -6.14
C ILE A 127 19.01 4.20 -7.19
N ARG A 128 19.46 2.96 -7.40
CA ARG A 128 20.52 2.65 -8.36
C ARG A 128 19.96 2.01 -9.62
N PRO A 129 20.39 2.47 -10.82
CA PRO A 129 20.08 1.80 -12.07
C PRO A 129 20.55 0.35 -12.07
N PHE A 130 19.85 -0.49 -12.83
CA PHE A 130 20.19 -1.89 -13.04
C PHE A 130 21.64 -2.03 -13.56
N SER A 131 22.44 -2.84 -12.89
CA SER A 131 23.86 -3.08 -13.17
C SER A 131 24.09 -4.56 -13.43
N TYR A 132 24.84 -4.93 -14.47
CA TYR A 132 25.12 -6.35 -14.73
C TYR A 132 26.42 -6.84 -14.09
N LEU A 133 26.99 -6.03 -13.18
CA LEU A 133 28.21 -6.37 -12.45
C LEU A 133 27.99 -7.61 -11.57
N PRO A 134 29.03 -8.44 -11.36
CA PRO A 134 28.97 -9.49 -10.36
C PRO A 134 28.51 -8.92 -9.01
N GLN A 135 27.66 -9.65 -8.28
CA GLN A 135 27.06 -9.27 -6.98
C GLN A 135 25.85 -8.32 -7.02
N SER A 136 25.53 -7.74 -8.18
CA SER A 136 24.27 -7.00 -8.32
C SER A 136 23.05 -7.91 -8.23
N ARG A 137 21.92 -7.37 -7.79
CA ARG A 137 20.64 -8.09 -7.75
C ARG A 137 20.16 -8.38 -9.16
N ALA A 138 20.43 -7.45 -10.08
CA ALA A 138 20.22 -7.58 -11.51
C ALA A 138 20.95 -8.76 -12.15
N HIS A 139 22.24 -8.94 -11.85
CA HIS A 139 23.01 -10.07 -12.33
C HIS A 139 22.45 -11.39 -11.79
N ALA A 140 22.08 -11.43 -10.50
CA ALA A 140 21.45 -12.61 -9.90
C ALA A 140 20.13 -12.98 -10.59
N LEU A 141 19.25 -12.01 -10.89
CA LEU A 141 18.04 -12.24 -11.68
C LEU A 141 18.38 -12.81 -13.05
N SER A 142 19.33 -12.17 -13.74
CA SER A 142 19.69 -12.53 -15.10
C SER A 142 20.28 -13.94 -15.21
N GLN A 143 21.05 -14.37 -14.22
CA GLN A 143 21.52 -15.77 -14.12
C GLN A 143 20.35 -16.76 -13.97
N LYS A 144 19.31 -16.41 -13.20
CA LYS A 144 18.10 -17.24 -13.09
C LYS A 144 17.34 -17.33 -14.41
N LEU A 145 17.21 -16.21 -15.11
CA LEU A 145 16.62 -16.16 -16.46
C LEU A 145 17.42 -17.00 -17.47
N ASP A 146 18.75 -16.93 -17.41
CA ASP A 146 19.66 -17.73 -18.25
C ASP A 146 19.53 -19.23 -17.98
N ALA A 147 19.54 -19.61 -16.71
CA ALA A 147 19.39 -21.00 -16.28
C ALA A 147 18.05 -21.58 -16.75
N TYR A 148 16.95 -20.84 -16.58
CA TYR A 148 15.62 -21.26 -17.03
C TYR A 148 15.57 -21.42 -18.56
N THR A 149 16.11 -20.45 -19.29
CA THR A 149 16.17 -20.52 -20.76
C THR A 149 16.99 -21.73 -21.25
N THR A 150 18.12 -21.99 -20.59
CA THR A 150 19.00 -23.14 -20.90
C THR A 150 18.37 -24.48 -20.52
N GLN A 151 17.53 -24.54 -19.50
CA GLN A 151 16.82 -25.75 -19.12
C GLN A 151 15.67 -26.07 -20.09
N HIS A 152 14.96 -25.04 -20.55
CA HIS A 152 13.75 -25.22 -21.36
C HIS A 152 14.01 -25.29 -22.88
N LYS A 153 15.25 -25.09 -23.36
CA LYS A 153 15.79 -25.26 -24.75
C LYS A 153 14.77 -25.38 -25.89
N LYS A 154 13.81 -24.45 -25.98
CA LYS A 154 12.89 -24.38 -27.12
C LYS A 154 13.63 -23.63 -28.24
N PRO A 155 13.99 -24.28 -29.37
CA PRO A 155 15.07 -23.79 -30.25
C PRO A 155 14.87 -22.43 -30.93
N LEU A 156 13.68 -21.81 -30.89
CA LEU A 156 13.37 -20.58 -31.65
C LEU A 156 12.32 -19.69 -30.97
N GLU A 157 12.06 -19.89 -29.67
CA GLU A 157 10.99 -19.13 -29.01
C GLU A 157 11.45 -17.76 -28.54
N ASN A 158 10.61 -16.75 -28.80
CA ASN A 158 10.72 -15.41 -28.24
C ASN A 158 10.89 -15.51 -26.71
N HIS A 159 11.98 -14.97 -26.17
CA HIS A 159 12.26 -14.98 -24.72
C HIS A 159 11.07 -14.49 -23.87
N ALA A 160 10.25 -13.58 -24.38
CA ALA A 160 9.03 -13.14 -23.69
C ALA A 160 8.02 -14.27 -23.46
N LYS A 161 7.87 -15.23 -24.39
CA LYS A 161 6.99 -16.39 -24.20
C LYS A 161 7.57 -17.36 -23.17
N ILE A 162 8.88 -17.60 -23.22
CA ILE A 162 9.59 -18.44 -22.25
C ILE A 162 9.41 -17.87 -20.84
N PHE A 163 9.58 -16.55 -20.67
CA PHE A 163 9.40 -15.91 -19.37
C PHE A 163 7.92 -15.77 -18.95
N GLU A 164 6.97 -15.80 -19.88
CA GLU A 164 5.55 -15.90 -19.54
C GLU A 164 5.21 -17.27 -18.93
N GLU A 165 5.81 -18.35 -19.47
CA GLU A 165 5.72 -19.70 -18.89
C GLU A 165 6.44 -19.76 -17.53
N MET A 166 7.63 -19.18 -17.43
CA MET A 166 8.39 -19.07 -16.17
C MET A 166 7.59 -18.37 -15.08
N LEU A 167 6.92 -17.26 -15.41
CA LEU A 167 6.03 -16.56 -14.47
C LEU A 167 4.86 -17.46 -14.08
N GLU A 168 4.22 -18.16 -15.01
CA GLU A 168 3.11 -19.07 -14.69
C GLU A 168 3.54 -20.19 -13.73
N GLU A 169 4.69 -20.81 -13.99
CA GLU A 169 5.27 -21.86 -13.14
C GLU A 169 5.65 -21.33 -11.76
N SER A 170 6.21 -20.12 -11.69
CA SER A 170 6.61 -19.50 -10.43
C SER A 170 5.45 -19.31 -9.44
N TYR A 171 4.22 -19.17 -9.94
CA TYR A 171 3.02 -19.05 -9.11
C TYR A 171 2.55 -20.36 -8.49
N GLN A 172 3.16 -21.49 -8.82
CA GLN A 172 2.91 -22.73 -8.09
C GLN A 172 3.50 -22.63 -6.67
N PRO A 173 2.83 -23.22 -5.65
CA PRO A 173 3.30 -23.13 -4.27
C PRO A 173 4.77 -23.56 -4.11
N GLY A 174 5.60 -22.66 -3.59
CA GLY A 174 7.04 -22.87 -3.34
C GLY A 174 7.96 -22.68 -4.56
N LYS A 175 7.44 -22.72 -5.79
CA LYS A 175 8.25 -22.64 -7.02
C LYS A 175 8.83 -21.26 -7.28
N GLY A 176 8.11 -20.20 -6.92
CA GLY A 176 8.58 -18.85 -7.20
C GLY A 176 9.93 -18.49 -6.58
N ARG A 177 10.15 -18.90 -5.32
CA ARG A 177 11.45 -18.71 -4.63
C ARG A 177 12.56 -19.57 -5.24
N GLU A 178 12.26 -20.78 -5.69
CA GLU A 178 13.21 -21.66 -6.37
C GLU A 178 13.70 -21.03 -7.70
N ILE A 179 12.73 -20.55 -8.49
CA ILE A 179 12.92 -20.01 -9.83
C ILE A 179 13.60 -18.64 -9.79
N PHE A 180 13.08 -17.68 -9.01
CA PHE A 180 13.55 -16.29 -9.01
C PHE A 180 14.47 -15.95 -7.83
N GLY A 181 14.56 -16.80 -6.81
CA GLY A 181 15.20 -16.48 -5.54
C GLY A 181 14.28 -15.69 -4.59
N ASP A 182 14.69 -15.59 -3.32
CA ASP A 182 13.86 -14.98 -2.27
C ASP A 182 13.54 -13.50 -2.52
N TYR A 183 14.50 -12.75 -3.05
CA TYR A 183 14.35 -11.32 -3.30
C TYR A 183 13.37 -11.04 -4.45
N TRP A 184 13.70 -11.51 -5.66
CA TRP A 184 12.93 -11.17 -6.86
C TRP A 184 11.55 -11.82 -6.88
N TRP A 185 11.39 -12.97 -6.22
CA TRP A 185 10.09 -13.59 -6.10
C TRP A 185 9.07 -12.69 -5.39
N LEU A 186 9.45 -12.10 -4.25
CA LEU A 186 8.57 -11.21 -3.50
C LEU A 186 8.17 -10.00 -4.35
N VAL A 187 9.13 -9.38 -5.03
CA VAL A 187 8.87 -8.27 -5.95
C VAL A 187 7.88 -8.68 -7.07
N LEU A 188 8.13 -9.80 -7.75
CA LEU A 188 7.28 -10.25 -8.86
C LEU A 188 5.88 -10.70 -8.39
N GLN A 189 5.78 -11.23 -7.18
CA GLN A 189 4.51 -11.57 -6.54
C GLN A 189 3.70 -10.30 -6.27
N GLU A 190 4.33 -9.25 -5.73
CA GLU A 190 3.66 -7.98 -5.44
C GLU A 190 3.17 -7.28 -6.72
N LEU A 191 4.04 -7.25 -7.75
CA LEU A 191 3.67 -6.73 -9.07
C LEU A 191 2.50 -7.50 -9.69
N ARG A 192 2.33 -8.78 -9.37
CA ARG A 192 1.20 -9.59 -9.88
C ARG A 192 -0.11 -9.18 -9.25
N ASP A 193 -0.16 -8.85 -7.96
CA ASP A 193 -1.43 -8.74 -7.24
C ASP A 193 -1.94 -7.29 -7.22
N ASP A 194 -1.09 -6.29 -6.99
CA ASP A 194 -1.57 -5.00 -6.48
C ASP A 194 -1.77 -3.89 -7.52
N ILE A 195 -1.18 -3.98 -8.72
CA ILE A 195 -1.03 -2.78 -9.56
C ILE A 195 -2.08 -2.69 -10.67
N ARG A 196 -3.16 -1.96 -10.40
CA ARG A 196 -4.21 -1.68 -11.39
C ARG A 196 -3.69 -0.68 -12.42
N HIS A 197 -3.97 -0.92 -13.71
CA HIS A 197 -3.63 -0.01 -14.80
C HIS A 197 -2.13 0.23 -15.00
N THR A 198 -1.32 -0.81 -14.93
CA THR A 198 0.12 -0.70 -15.24
C THR A 198 0.35 -0.48 -16.74
N LYS A 199 0.94 0.67 -17.09
CA LYS A 199 1.45 0.96 -18.43
C LYS A 199 2.83 0.33 -18.60
N ASP A 200 3.70 0.54 -17.63
CA ASP A 200 5.09 0.07 -17.71
C ASP A 200 5.67 -0.34 -16.35
N VAL A 201 6.71 -1.16 -16.40
CA VAL A 201 7.49 -1.58 -15.21
C VAL A 201 8.98 -1.39 -15.51
N ILE A 202 9.67 -0.70 -14.61
CA ILE A 202 11.11 -0.43 -14.68
C ILE A 202 11.77 -1.08 -13.46
N PHE A 203 12.60 -2.08 -13.72
CA PHE A 203 13.38 -2.76 -12.68
C PHE A 203 14.69 -2.01 -12.45
N LEU A 204 15.03 -1.80 -11.17
CA LEU A 204 16.25 -1.15 -10.69
C LEU A 204 16.95 -2.10 -9.71
N GLU A 205 18.16 -1.78 -9.23
CA GLU A 205 18.85 -2.65 -8.26
C GLU A 205 18.05 -2.77 -6.97
N ASP A 206 17.65 -1.62 -6.44
CA ASP A 206 17.08 -1.54 -5.10
C ASP A 206 15.60 -1.16 -5.10
N ALA A 207 14.99 -0.94 -6.27
CA ALA A 207 13.61 -0.47 -6.38
C ALA A 207 12.93 -1.05 -7.62
N VAL A 208 11.60 -0.92 -7.68
CA VAL A 208 10.83 -1.10 -8.92
C VAL A 208 9.91 0.08 -9.12
N ILE A 209 9.96 0.70 -10.30
CA ILE A 209 9.02 1.76 -10.68
C ILE A 209 7.92 1.16 -11.53
N VAL A 210 6.69 1.52 -11.20
CA VAL A 210 5.51 1.06 -11.92
C VAL A 210 4.74 2.26 -12.41
N GLU A 211 4.75 2.44 -13.72
CA GLU A 211 4.07 3.54 -14.37
C GLU A 211 2.60 3.20 -14.56
N LEU A 212 1.73 4.07 -14.07
CA LEU A 212 0.31 3.94 -14.30
C LEU A 212 -0.09 4.49 -15.67
N GLU A 213 -1.00 3.78 -16.33
CA GLU A 213 -1.70 4.28 -17.49
C GLU A 213 -2.56 5.47 -17.08
N GLU A 214 -2.43 6.59 -17.78
CA GLU A 214 -3.26 7.76 -17.56
C GLU A 214 -4.72 7.37 -17.75
N THR A 215 -5.45 7.23 -16.65
CA THR A 215 -6.90 7.18 -16.74
C THR A 215 -7.31 8.57 -17.18
N LYS A 216 -7.58 8.74 -18.49
CA LYS A 216 -8.19 9.97 -19.02
C LYS A 216 -9.26 10.35 -18.02
N PRO A 217 -9.16 11.53 -17.36
CA PRO A 217 -10.11 11.94 -16.35
C PRO A 217 -11.44 11.73 -17.01
N ARG A 218 -12.21 10.76 -16.48
CA ARG A 218 -13.45 10.29 -17.10
C ARG A 218 -14.18 11.58 -17.30
N GLN A 219 -14.29 12.06 -18.55
CA GLN A 219 -14.88 13.36 -18.83
C GLN A 219 -16.25 13.18 -18.22
N ASN A 220 -16.42 13.77 -17.04
CA ASN A 220 -17.70 13.83 -16.42
C ASN A 220 -18.37 14.79 -17.38
N ASN A 221 -18.98 14.22 -18.40
CA ASN A 221 -20.19 14.73 -18.98
C ASN A 221 -21.20 14.66 -17.83
N SER A 222 -20.96 15.41 -16.75
CA SER A 222 -21.98 16.18 -16.12
C SER A 222 -22.57 16.97 -17.29
N LEU A 223 -23.61 16.37 -17.88
CA LEU A 223 -24.66 17.11 -18.52
C LEU A 223 -24.83 18.38 -17.68
N PRO A 224 -24.72 19.59 -18.27
CA PRO A 224 -24.97 20.81 -17.53
C PRO A 224 -26.33 20.62 -16.87
N CYS A 225 -26.32 20.48 -15.53
CA CYS A 225 -27.55 20.35 -14.79
C CYS A 225 -28.34 21.61 -15.10
N TYR A 226 -29.52 21.38 -15.67
CA TYR A 226 -30.38 22.37 -16.30
C TYR A 226 -30.46 23.70 -15.56
N SER A 227 -30.29 24.77 -16.34
CA SER A 227 -31.19 25.92 -16.47
C SER A 227 -32.05 26.27 -15.25
N SER A 228 -31.91 27.52 -14.79
CA SER A 228 -32.86 28.15 -13.87
C SER A 228 -34.31 27.89 -14.33
N ILE A 229 -35.07 27.20 -13.49
CA ILE A 229 -36.52 27.11 -13.61
C ILE A 229 -37.07 28.53 -13.46
N GLN A 230 -37.59 29.10 -14.54
CA GLN A 230 -38.50 30.23 -14.41
C GLN A 230 -39.80 29.74 -13.74
N PRO A 231 -40.39 30.52 -12.81
CA PRO A 231 -41.66 30.18 -12.19
C PRO A 231 -42.81 30.42 -13.18
N GLY A 232 -43.03 29.44 -14.07
CA GLY A 232 -44.22 29.36 -14.91
C GLY A 232 -45.30 28.55 -14.20
N ALA A 233 -46.43 29.19 -13.91
CA ALA A 233 -47.59 28.64 -13.22
C ALA A 233 -48.04 27.28 -13.79
N LEU A 234 -48.18 26.28 -12.92
CA LEU A 234 -48.95 25.07 -13.20
C LEU A 234 -50.11 24.96 -12.22
N THR A 235 -51.31 24.95 -12.80
CA THR A 235 -52.61 24.68 -12.21
C THR A 235 -52.72 23.24 -11.68
N PRO A 236 -53.48 22.98 -10.61
CA PRO A 236 -53.67 21.64 -10.07
C PRO A 236 -54.81 20.93 -10.80
N VAL A 237 -54.57 19.74 -11.34
CA VAL A 237 -55.63 18.84 -11.79
C VAL A 237 -55.35 17.42 -11.32
N SER A 238 -56.30 16.89 -10.54
CA SER A 238 -56.67 15.48 -10.37
C SER A 238 -55.74 14.59 -9.52
N THR A 239 -56.02 14.44 -8.21
CA THR A 239 -56.93 13.45 -7.57
C THR A 239 -56.50 11.98 -7.71
N ASN A 240 -55.62 11.53 -6.82
CA ASN A 240 -55.83 10.27 -6.08
C ASN A 240 -55.02 10.30 -4.77
N MET A 241 -55.67 10.66 -3.66
CA MET A 241 -55.05 10.86 -2.34
C MET A 241 -55.46 9.78 -1.34
N ASN A 242 -55.79 8.57 -1.80
CA ASN A 242 -56.18 7.45 -0.94
C ASN A 242 -55.31 6.20 -1.16
N GLN A 243 -53.99 6.35 -1.08
CA GLN A 243 -53.10 5.20 -0.91
C GLN A 243 -52.36 5.33 0.42
N THR A 244 -52.76 4.53 1.39
CA THR A 244 -52.18 4.48 2.73
C THR A 244 -50.84 3.75 2.70
N LEU A 245 -49.82 4.37 3.30
CA LEU A 245 -48.42 3.92 3.35
C LEU A 245 -48.21 2.54 4.02
N SER A 246 -49.24 1.94 4.61
CA SER A 246 -49.20 0.64 5.29
C SER A 246 -49.32 -0.57 4.37
N GLU A 247 -49.78 -0.40 3.12
CA GLU A 247 -49.87 -1.50 2.14
C GLU A 247 -48.57 -1.75 1.36
N ALA A 248 -47.62 -0.81 1.38
CA ALA A 248 -46.35 -0.94 0.64
C ALA A 248 -45.28 -1.80 1.35
N THR A 249 -45.56 -2.33 2.54
CA THR A 249 -44.57 -3.04 3.37
C THR A 249 -44.94 -4.47 3.77
N ALA A 250 -46.04 -5.03 3.24
CA ALA A 250 -46.50 -6.37 3.61
C ALA A 250 -46.03 -7.52 2.69
N GLU A 251 -45.35 -7.25 1.57
CA GLU A 251 -45.01 -8.28 0.57
C GLU A 251 -43.56 -8.82 0.59
N LEU A 252 -42.79 -8.59 1.66
CA LEU A 252 -41.40 -9.09 1.77
C LEU A 252 -41.13 -10.01 2.96
N SER A 253 -42.14 -10.73 3.46
CA SER A 253 -41.94 -11.66 4.58
C SER A 253 -42.83 -12.89 4.50
N SER A 254 -42.53 -13.81 3.58
CA SER A 254 -43.00 -15.20 3.71
C SER A 254 -42.18 -16.19 2.89
N SER A 255 -41.78 -17.28 3.57
CA SER A 255 -41.26 -18.57 3.06
C SER A 255 -39.86 -18.56 2.44
N SER A 256 -38.97 -19.52 2.68
CA SER A 256 -39.09 -20.79 3.41
C SER A 256 -37.70 -21.39 3.63
N SER A 257 -37.52 -21.93 4.83
CA SER A 257 -36.52 -22.92 5.21
C SER A 257 -36.69 -24.22 4.41
N SER A 258 -35.65 -24.67 3.72
CA SER A 258 -35.50 -26.06 3.29
C SER A 258 -34.11 -26.56 3.68
N SER A 259 -34.09 -27.38 4.72
CA SER A 259 -33.02 -28.28 5.10
C SER A 259 -32.91 -29.44 4.10
N GLU A 260 -31.72 -29.72 3.58
CA GLU A 260 -31.31 -30.99 2.97
C GLU A 260 -29.75 -31.08 2.96
N PRO A 261 -29.17 -32.28 2.85
CA PRO A 261 -28.10 -32.75 3.74
C PRO A 261 -26.68 -32.49 3.22
N PHE A 262 -25.77 -32.18 4.16
CA PHE A 262 -24.33 -32.12 3.92
C PHE A 262 -23.77 -33.54 3.73
N GLY A 263 -23.58 -33.94 2.47
CA GLY A 263 -22.72 -35.05 2.07
C GLY A 263 -21.25 -34.64 2.14
N GLY A 264 -20.47 -35.38 2.91
CA GLY A 264 -19.08 -35.07 3.24
C GLY A 264 -18.13 -35.01 2.04
N LEU A 265 -17.22 -34.06 2.10
CA LEU A 265 -15.92 -34.14 1.45
C LEU A 265 -14.84 -33.87 2.49
N MET A 266 -13.87 -34.79 2.48
CA MET A 266 -12.80 -34.97 3.45
C MET A 266 -11.98 -33.69 3.64
N SER A 267 -11.93 -33.24 4.90
CA SER A 267 -10.97 -32.24 5.35
C SER A 267 -9.62 -32.95 5.52
N THR A 268 -8.74 -32.80 4.54
CA THR A 268 -7.37 -33.31 4.61
C THR A 268 -6.55 -32.37 5.50
N THR A 269 -6.64 -32.57 6.81
CA THR A 269 -5.72 -31.99 7.79
C THR A 269 -4.34 -32.60 7.55
N ILE A 270 -3.42 -31.81 6.99
CA ILE A 270 -2.01 -32.18 6.86
C ILE A 270 -1.34 -31.91 8.21
N PRO A 271 -0.84 -32.93 8.94
CA PRO A 271 0.01 -32.67 10.10
C PRO A 271 1.40 -32.25 9.62
N LEU A 272 1.79 -31.01 9.92
CA LEU A 272 3.19 -30.59 9.89
C LEU A 272 3.89 -31.24 11.08
N GLN A 273 4.39 -32.47 10.87
CA GLN A 273 5.27 -33.15 11.81
C GLN A 273 6.70 -32.68 11.54
N TRP A 274 7.18 -31.74 12.36
CA TRP A 274 8.59 -31.40 12.42
C TRP A 274 9.32 -32.51 13.19
N SER A 275 9.98 -33.41 12.46
CA SER A 275 10.91 -34.36 13.06
C SER A 275 12.23 -33.66 13.38
N LEU A 276 12.39 -33.23 14.63
CA LEU A 276 13.69 -32.91 15.21
C LEU A 276 14.44 -34.22 15.50
N SER A 277 15.34 -34.61 14.59
CA SER A 277 16.40 -35.57 14.91
C SER A 277 17.51 -34.85 15.69
N HIS A 278 17.66 -35.21 16.95
CA HIS A 278 18.82 -34.87 17.78
C HIS A 278 20.07 -35.62 17.31
N GLY A 279 21.22 -34.95 17.43
CA GLY A 279 22.51 -35.61 17.66
C GLY A 279 23.61 -35.17 16.73
N ASP A 280 24.20 -34.00 16.99
CA ASP A 280 25.66 -33.84 16.91
C ASP A 280 26.11 -32.73 17.85
N THR A 281 26.82 -33.16 18.90
CA THR A 281 27.45 -32.32 19.91
C THR A 281 28.61 -31.57 19.26
N ILE A 282 28.42 -30.29 18.95
CA ILE A 282 29.53 -29.40 18.57
C ILE A 282 30.22 -28.94 19.85
N THR A 283 31.40 -29.51 20.10
CA THR A 283 32.34 -29.04 21.12
C THR A 283 32.88 -27.67 20.71
N ILE A 284 32.49 -26.62 21.42
CA ILE A 284 33.02 -25.26 21.27
C ILE A 284 34.44 -25.23 21.87
N PRO A 285 35.50 -24.89 21.11
CA PRO A 285 36.82 -24.66 21.69
C PRO A 285 36.80 -23.37 22.50
N ALA A 286 37.30 -23.46 23.74
CA ALA A 286 37.44 -22.34 24.66
C ALA A 286 38.31 -21.22 24.07
N VAL A 287 37.77 -20.00 24.06
CA VAL A 287 38.49 -18.78 23.71
C VAL A 287 39.53 -18.49 24.81
N PRO A 288 40.82 -18.32 24.47
CA PRO A 288 41.83 -17.96 25.46
C PRO A 288 41.64 -16.50 25.92
N PRO A 289 41.94 -16.19 27.21
CA PRO A 289 41.85 -14.82 27.71
C PRO A 289 42.92 -13.92 27.06
N PRO A 290 42.63 -12.62 26.90
CA PRO A 290 43.57 -11.67 26.29
C PRO A 290 44.81 -11.47 27.19
N PRO A 291 46.00 -11.28 26.59
CA PRO A 291 47.22 -11.03 27.34
C PRO A 291 47.19 -9.65 28.03
N PRO A 292 47.73 -9.52 29.25
CA PRO A 292 47.81 -8.24 29.94
C PRO A 292 49.02 -7.46 29.43
N GLY A 293 48.76 -6.22 28.98
CA GLY A 293 49.80 -5.19 28.86
C GLY A 293 50.14 -4.79 27.43
N TYR A 294 49.45 -3.77 26.92
CA TYR A 294 50.03 -2.84 25.95
C TYR A 294 49.78 -1.39 26.42
N PRO A 295 50.81 -0.53 26.44
CA PRO A 295 50.69 0.86 26.83
C PRO A 295 49.93 1.67 25.77
N GLN A 296 49.00 2.51 26.24
CA GLN A 296 48.28 3.47 25.41
C GLN A 296 49.23 4.58 24.94
N PHE A 297 49.70 4.48 23.70
CA PHE A 297 50.32 5.61 23.01
C PHE A 297 49.22 6.42 22.33
N TYR A 298 48.87 7.55 22.94
CA TYR A 298 48.13 8.61 22.29
C TYR A 298 48.98 9.18 21.17
N THR A 299 48.56 8.95 19.92
CA THR A 299 49.02 9.72 18.77
C THR A 299 48.12 10.95 18.63
N PRO A 300 48.68 12.18 18.60
CA PRO A 300 47.87 13.38 18.38
C PRO A 300 47.41 13.43 16.93
N LEU A 301 46.14 13.81 16.73
CA LEU A 301 45.57 14.10 15.41
C LEU A 301 46.40 15.16 14.67
N PRO A 302 46.65 15.02 13.36
CA PRO A 302 47.20 16.10 12.56
C PRO A 302 46.18 17.23 12.37
N PRO A 303 46.63 18.48 12.21
CA PRO A 303 45.74 19.62 12.03
C PRO A 303 45.00 19.53 10.69
N ILE A 304 43.69 19.73 10.75
CA ILE A 304 42.79 19.84 9.60
C ILE A 304 43.24 21.04 8.75
N ALA A 305 43.68 20.76 7.53
CA ALA A 305 44.01 21.76 6.53
C ALA A 305 42.73 22.44 6.03
N SER A 306 42.81 23.77 5.93
CA SER A 306 41.78 24.70 5.52
C SER A 306 41.07 24.34 4.21
N ALA A 307 39.77 24.61 4.18
CA ALA A 307 38.87 24.49 3.04
C ALA A 307 39.42 25.14 1.75
N PRO A 308 39.20 24.53 0.56
CA PRO A 308 39.53 25.17 -0.70
C PRO A 308 38.49 26.27 -1.05
N LYS A 309 39.02 27.43 -1.43
CA LYS A 309 38.28 28.56 -2.01
C LYS A 309 37.58 28.19 -3.32
N PRO A 310 36.47 28.85 -3.67
CA PRO A 310 35.74 28.61 -4.91
C PRO A 310 36.53 29.11 -6.13
N MET A 311 36.56 28.30 -7.20
CA MET A 311 37.12 28.69 -8.49
C MET A 311 36.17 29.60 -9.29
N PRO A 312 36.71 30.48 -10.15
CA PRO A 312 35.95 31.47 -10.89
C PRO A 312 35.30 30.91 -12.16
N ASN A 313 34.18 31.54 -12.52
CA ASN A 313 33.47 31.42 -13.78
C ASN A 313 34.41 31.50 -14.99
N SER A 314 34.34 30.49 -15.87
CA SER A 314 34.91 30.53 -17.21
C SER A 314 33.80 30.35 -18.23
N THR A 315 33.25 31.46 -18.70
CA THR A 315 32.57 31.58 -19.99
C THR A 315 33.59 31.29 -21.10
N GLY A 316 33.38 30.21 -21.84
CA GLY A 316 34.17 29.86 -23.02
C GLY A 316 33.29 29.23 -24.08
N ASP A 317 32.97 30.03 -25.10
CA ASP A 317 32.49 29.61 -26.42
C ASP A 317 33.39 28.52 -27.00
N LEU A 318 32.83 27.35 -27.36
CA LEU A 318 33.40 26.51 -28.41
C LEU A 318 32.31 25.85 -29.25
N LYS A 319 32.41 26.17 -30.54
CA LYS A 319 31.77 25.61 -31.72
C LYS A 319 31.98 24.09 -31.85
N GLU A 320 30.88 23.43 -32.18
CA GLU A 320 30.68 22.60 -33.39
C GLU A 320 31.49 21.30 -33.59
N THR A 321 30.75 20.29 -34.06
CA THR A 321 31.15 19.01 -34.69
C THR A 321 31.39 17.78 -33.80
N ALA A 322 30.34 16.95 -33.67
CA ALA A 322 30.43 15.50 -33.94
C ALA A 322 29.01 14.88 -33.96
N SER A 323 28.51 14.63 -35.17
CA SER A 323 27.27 13.89 -35.41
C SER A 323 27.46 12.41 -35.06
N PHE A 324 26.82 11.95 -33.99
CA PHE A 324 26.60 10.52 -33.76
C PHE A 324 25.31 10.10 -34.46
N ILE A 325 25.44 9.26 -35.48
CA ILE A 325 24.35 8.61 -36.18
C ILE A 325 23.80 7.50 -35.26
N SER A 326 22.62 7.70 -34.69
CA SER A 326 21.84 6.61 -34.10
C SER A 326 21.34 5.68 -35.21
N PRO A 327 21.49 4.34 -35.08
CA PRO A 327 20.84 3.43 -35.99
C PRO A 327 19.31 3.45 -35.76
N ALA A 328 18.56 3.62 -36.84
CA ALA A 328 17.11 3.61 -36.84
C ALA A 328 16.54 2.26 -36.32
N PRO A 329 15.38 2.27 -35.66
CA PRO A 329 14.71 1.05 -35.24
C PRO A 329 14.21 0.25 -36.47
N PRO A 330 14.33 -1.09 -36.48
CA PRO A 330 13.78 -1.88 -37.56
C PRO A 330 12.25 -1.81 -37.54
N THR A 331 11.69 -1.26 -38.62
CA THR A 331 10.27 -1.29 -38.94
C THR A 331 9.90 -2.73 -39.32
N ILE A 332 9.28 -3.47 -38.40
CA ILE A 332 8.67 -4.77 -38.68
C ILE A 332 7.17 -4.54 -38.77
N PHE A 333 6.71 -4.25 -39.99
CA PHE A 333 5.32 -4.28 -40.40
C PHE A 333 5.27 -5.17 -41.63
N GLU A 334 4.87 -6.43 -41.47
CA GLU A 334 4.05 -7.23 -42.39
C GLU A 334 4.07 -8.71 -41.98
N HIS A 335 2.92 -9.37 -42.22
CA HIS A 335 2.56 -10.77 -41.94
C HIS A 335 1.94 -11.09 -40.57
N TYR A 336 0.67 -10.70 -40.41
CA TYR A 336 -0.33 -11.52 -39.70
C TYR A 336 -1.64 -11.54 -40.50
N LEU A 337 -1.68 -12.41 -41.51
CA LEU A 337 -2.91 -12.88 -42.16
C LEU A 337 -3.03 -14.37 -41.81
N GLY A 338 -4.03 -14.75 -41.02
CA GLY A 338 -4.36 -16.16 -40.84
C GLY A 338 -5.04 -16.51 -39.52
N ALA A 339 -6.31 -16.12 -39.36
CA ALA A 339 -7.37 -16.91 -38.71
C ALA A 339 -8.67 -16.10 -38.76
N SER A 340 -9.39 -16.23 -39.89
CA SER A 340 -10.76 -15.74 -40.04
C SER A 340 -11.69 -16.73 -39.35
N GLU A 341 -11.96 -16.55 -38.05
CA GLU A 341 -13.20 -17.05 -37.46
C GLU A 341 -14.36 -16.25 -38.05
N ALA A 342 -15.37 -16.96 -38.56
CA ALA A 342 -16.50 -16.38 -39.26
C ALA A 342 -17.21 -15.34 -38.36
N SER A 343 -17.02 -14.06 -38.67
CA SER A 343 -17.81 -12.97 -38.12
C SER A 343 -19.24 -13.12 -38.67
N VAL A 344 -20.13 -13.64 -37.83
CA VAL A 344 -21.57 -13.47 -38.04
C VAL A 344 -21.82 -11.97 -38.18
N SER A 345 -22.39 -11.53 -39.31
CA SER A 345 -22.61 -10.10 -39.54
C SER A 345 -23.49 -9.54 -38.43
N TRP A 346 -23.21 -8.31 -38.01
CA TRP A 346 -23.97 -7.67 -36.94
C TRP A 346 -25.45 -7.53 -37.30
N GLU A 347 -25.80 -7.47 -38.60
CA GLU A 347 -27.19 -7.55 -39.05
C GLU A 347 -27.85 -8.90 -38.75
N ALA A 348 -27.15 -10.03 -38.93
CA ALA A 348 -27.70 -11.35 -38.64
C ALA A 348 -27.93 -11.57 -37.12
N ALA A 349 -27.13 -10.92 -36.26
CA ALA A 349 -27.32 -10.95 -34.81
C ALA A 349 -28.52 -10.12 -34.33
N LEU A 350 -29.02 -9.17 -35.14
CA LEU A 350 -30.16 -8.30 -34.80
C LEU A 350 -31.52 -8.86 -35.20
N VAL A 351 -31.57 -9.85 -36.11
CA VAL A 351 -32.82 -10.44 -36.61
C VAL A 351 -33.35 -11.55 -35.69
N GLY A 352 -32.54 -12.01 -34.73
CA GLY A 352 -32.98 -12.98 -33.72
C GLY A 352 -33.96 -12.34 -32.72
N GLU A 353 -35.13 -12.96 -32.55
CA GLU A 353 -36.13 -12.59 -31.55
C GLU A 353 -35.46 -12.40 -30.18
N THR A 354 -35.42 -11.15 -29.69
CA THR A 354 -34.70 -10.85 -28.46
C THR A 354 -35.49 -11.35 -27.26
N GLN A 355 -34.83 -11.62 -26.13
CA GLN A 355 -35.56 -11.97 -24.91
C GLN A 355 -36.50 -10.86 -24.43
N LEU A 356 -36.26 -9.61 -24.85
CA LEU A 356 -37.17 -8.48 -24.65
C LEU A 356 -38.45 -8.64 -25.48
N ASP A 357 -38.35 -9.12 -26.73
CA ASP A 357 -39.52 -9.39 -27.57
C ASP A 357 -40.37 -10.53 -26.98
N LYS A 358 -39.74 -11.57 -26.43
CA LYS A 358 -40.44 -12.66 -25.73
C LYS A 358 -41.11 -12.17 -24.43
N LEU A 359 -40.45 -11.31 -23.66
CA LEU A 359 -41.05 -10.68 -22.47
C LEU A 359 -42.23 -9.77 -22.85
N ALA A 360 -42.10 -8.98 -23.92
CA ALA A 360 -43.18 -8.13 -24.41
C ALA A 360 -44.37 -8.96 -24.91
N ALA A 361 -44.11 -10.06 -25.62
CA ALA A 361 -45.15 -11.00 -26.07
C ALA A 361 -45.85 -11.67 -24.89
N LEU A 362 -45.11 -12.13 -23.87
CA LEU A 362 -45.68 -12.75 -22.67
C LEU A 362 -46.45 -11.74 -21.81
N GLN A 363 -45.98 -10.50 -21.66
CA GLN A 363 -46.73 -9.46 -20.97
C GLN A 363 -48.03 -9.11 -21.70
N LYS A 364 -48.00 -9.10 -23.03
CA LYS A 364 -49.20 -8.88 -23.86
C LYS A 364 -50.19 -10.03 -23.72
N GLN A 365 -49.69 -11.27 -23.65
CA GLN A 365 -50.51 -12.47 -23.44
C GLN A 365 -51.10 -12.52 -22.02
N ALA A 366 -50.33 -12.17 -20.99
CA ALA A 366 -50.78 -12.08 -19.61
C ALA A 366 -51.84 -10.98 -19.40
N LYS A 367 -51.71 -9.83 -20.10
CA LYS A 367 -52.76 -8.79 -20.12
C LYS A 367 -54.05 -9.24 -20.79
N GLN A 368 -54.01 -10.26 -21.64
CA GLN A 368 -55.20 -10.82 -22.29
C GLN A 368 -55.86 -11.94 -21.45
N SER A 369 -55.16 -12.51 -20.46
CA SER A 369 -55.63 -13.62 -19.61
C SER A 369 -55.80 -13.22 -18.13
N LEU A 370 -56.38 -12.03 -17.89
CA LEU A 370 -56.43 -11.36 -16.59
C LEU A 370 -57.13 -12.13 -15.44
N ASP A 371 -57.76 -13.27 -15.70
CA ASP A 371 -58.44 -14.09 -14.68
C ASP A 371 -57.65 -15.31 -14.19
N ASP A 372 -56.48 -15.63 -14.77
CA ASP A 372 -55.72 -16.84 -14.42
C ASP A 372 -54.47 -16.54 -13.57
N SER A 373 -54.62 -16.67 -12.25
CA SER A 373 -53.56 -16.58 -11.23
C SER A 373 -52.31 -17.46 -11.54
N SER A 374 -52.48 -18.53 -12.32
CA SER A 374 -51.35 -19.37 -12.78
C SER A 374 -50.38 -18.63 -13.71
N THR A 375 -50.83 -17.64 -14.47
CA THR A 375 -50.01 -16.94 -15.47
C THR A 375 -49.09 -15.89 -14.85
N THR A 376 -49.50 -15.25 -13.75
CA THR A 376 -48.68 -14.25 -13.04
C THR A 376 -47.45 -14.88 -12.41
N HIS A 377 -47.58 -16.05 -11.78
CA HIS A 377 -46.43 -16.79 -11.23
C HIS A 377 -45.42 -17.21 -12.30
N LYS A 378 -45.86 -17.58 -13.50
CA LYS A 378 -44.97 -17.92 -14.62
C LYS A 378 -44.24 -16.68 -15.14
N VAL A 379 -44.91 -15.54 -15.23
CA VAL A 379 -44.27 -14.27 -15.64
C VAL A 379 -43.24 -13.82 -14.61
N GLN A 380 -43.55 -13.93 -13.31
CA GLN A 380 -42.60 -13.60 -12.24
C GLN A 380 -41.38 -14.53 -12.25
N ALA A 381 -41.59 -15.85 -12.37
CA ALA A 381 -40.50 -16.82 -12.45
C ALA A 381 -39.58 -16.57 -13.66
N LEU A 382 -40.14 -16.18 -14.82
CA LEU A 382 -39.34 -15.79 -15.98
C LEU A 382 -38.59 -14.48 -15.76
N ALA A 383 -39.20 -13.49 -15.10
CA ALA A 383 -38.52 -12.23 -14.74
C ALA A 383 -37.36 -12.47 -13.76
N ASP A 384 -37.56 -13.34 -12.77
CA ASP A 384 -36.53 -13.75 -11.81
C ASP A 384 -35.41 -14.51 -12.51
N GLN A 385 -35.74 -15.46 -13.41
CA GLN A 385 -34.75 -16.19 -14.21
C GLN A 385 -33.91 -15.25 -15.09
N VAL A 386 -34.55 -14.30 -15.79
CA VAL A 386 -33.84 -13.29 -16.60
C VAL A 386 -32.92 -12.44 -15.72
N THR A 387 -33.35 -12.10 -14.50
CA THR A 387 -32.55 -11.33 -13.54
C THR A 387 -31.32 -12.14 -13.08
N ILE A 388 -31.51 -13.42 -12.76
CA ILE A 388 -30.43 -14.35 -12.38
C ILE A 388 -29.43 -14.53 -13.53
N ASP A 389 -29.90 -14.77 -14.76
CA ASP A 389 -29.05 -14.94 -15.92
C ASP A 389 -28.30 -13.66 -16.28
N ALA A 390 -28.94 -12.50 -16.16
CA ALA A 390 -28.29 -11.20 -16.31
C ALA A 390 -27.21 -10.97 -15.24
N ALA A 391 -27.46 -11.37 -13.98
CA ALA A 391 -26.47 -11.29 -12.91
C ALA A 391 -25.27 -12.22 -13.18
N ARG A 392 -25.51 -13.46 -13.59
CA ARG A 392 -24.45 -14.43 -13.97
C ARG A 392 -23.64 -13.94 -15.17
N ALA A 393 -24.29 -13.39 -16.19
CA ALA A 393 -23.60 -12.81 -17.35
C ALA A 393 -22.73 -11.61 -16.96
N ARG A 394 -23.20 -10.74 -16.05
CA ARG A 394 -22.39 -9.63 -15.51
C ARG A 394 -21.19 -10.15 -14.71
N GLN A 395 -21.36 -11.19 -13.92
CA GLN A 395 -20.27 -11.82 -13.16
C GLN A 395 -19.23 -12.46 -14.09
N ASN A 396 -19.66 -13.22 -15.11
CA ASN A 396 -18.77 -13.83 -16.10
C ASN A 396 -17.97 -12.75 -16.86
N ARG A 397 -18.62 -11.67 -17.30
CA ARG A 397 -17.94 -10.53 -17.93
C ARG A 397 -16.94 -9.85 -17.01
N ARG A 398 -17.25 -9.74 -15.71
CA ARG A 398 -16.30 -9.21 -14.71
C ARG A 398 -15.10 -10.14 -14.56
N GLN A 399 -15.32 -11.45 -14.48
CA GLN A 399 -14.24 -12.43 -14.37
C GLN A 399 -13.34 -12.45 -15.60
N GLU A 400 -13.92 -12.47 -16.80
CA GLU A 400 -13.17 -12.42 -18.05
C GLU A 400 -12.32 -11.15 -18.17
N ARG A 401 -12.85 -10.00 -17.73
CA ARG A 401 -12.08 -8.74 -17.66
C ARG A 401 -10.90 -8.83 -16.68
N LEU A 402 -11.08 -9.47 -15.53
CA LEU A 402 -10.01 -9.66 -14.56
C LEU A 402 -8.93 -10.61 -15.10
N GLU A 403 -9.32 -11.74 -15.69
CA GLU A 403 -8.39 -12.70 -16.31
C GLU A 403 -7.65 -12.10 -17.51
N ARG A 404 -8.32 -11.26 -18.29
CA ARG A 404 -7.67 -10.52 -19.39
C ARG A 404 -6.60 -9.58 -18.84
N LYS A 405 -6.92 -8.77 -17.83
CA LYS A 405 -5.94 -7.87 -17.19
C LYS A 405 -4.77 -8.64 -16.58
N LYS A 406 -5.03 -9.78 -15.94
CA LYS A 406 -3.99 -10.66 -15.39
C LYS A 406 -3.05 -11.17 -16.48
N ARG A 407 -3.60 -11.62 -17.62
CA ARG A 407 -2.81 -12.05 -18.80
C ARG A 407 -1.99 -10.91 -19.39
N GLU A 408 -2.58 -9.72 -19.56
CA GLU A 408 -1.88 -8.54 -20.07
C GLU A 408 -0.71 -8.12 -19.17
N ARG A 409 -0.91 -8.15 -17.84
CA ARG A 409 0.13 -7.87 -16.84
C ARG A 409 1.27 -8.89 -16.88
N LYS A 410 0.93 -10.18 -16.92
CA LYS A 410 1.92 -11.26 -17.04
C LYS A 410 2.76 -11.09 -18.31
N ALA A 411 2.11 -10.82 -19.44
CA ALA A 411 2.80 -10.57 -20.71
C ALA A 411 3.70 -9.32 -20.65
N LEU A 412 3.29 -8.25 -19.94
CA LEU A 412 4.12 -7.06 -19.72
C LEU A 412 5.38 -7.40 -18.91
N LEU A 413 5.24 -8.08 -17.78
CA LEU A 413 6.37 -8.50 -16.94
C LEU A 413 7.33 -9.41 -17.72
N ALA A 414 6.80 -10.38 -18.48
CA ALA A 414 7.62 -11.27 -19.29
C ALA A 414 8.43 -10.53 -20.37
N ARG A 415 7.83 -9.51 -21.02
CA ARG A 415 8.58 -8.63 -21.95
C ARG A 415 9.69 -7.87 -21.24
N LYS A 416 9.47 -7.38 -20.03
CA LYS A 416 10.49 -6.66 -19.27
C LYS A 416 11.64 -7.56 -18.82
N LEU A 417 11.33 -8.78 -18.36
CA LEU A 417 12.34 -9.80 -18.09
C LEU A 417 13.15 -10.13 -19.35
N ALA A 418 12.50 -10.19 -20.52
CA ALA A 418 13.19 -10.40 -21.80
C ALA A 418 14.17 -9.28 -22.15
N VAL A 419 13.81 -8.02 -21.88
CA VAL A 419 14.70 -6.86 -22.08
C VAL A 419 15.90 -6.92 -21.13
N ILE A 420 15.68 -7.26 -19.86
CA ILE A 420 16.75 -7.44 -18.87
C ILE A 420 17.72 -8.54 -19.33
N TYR A 421 17.18 -9.69 -19.73
CA TYR A 421 17.99 -10.82 -20.18
C TYR A 421 18.80 -10.50 -21.45
N ALA A 422 18.21 -9.81 -22.42
CA ALA A 422 18.92 -9.37 -23.62
C ALA A 422 20.08 -8.40 -23.28
N SER A 423 19.85 -7.48 -22.34
CA SER A 423 20.88 -6.54 -21.87
C SER A 423 21.99 -7.25 -21.10
N PHE A 424 21.65 -8.28 -20.31
CA PHE A 424 22.63 -9.15 -19.66
C PHE A 424 23.48 -9.92 -20.66
N GLN A 425 22.88 -10.55 -21.67
CA GLN A 425 23.62 -11.26 -22.74
C GLN A 425 24.59 -10.33 -23.48
N ALA A 426 24.20 -9.07 -23.72
CA ALA A 426 25.09 -8.07 -24.30
C ALA A 426 26.27 -7.71 -23.38
N SER A 427 26.07 -7.75 -22.07
CA SER A 427 27.07 -7.35 -21.06
C SER A 427 28.03 -8.47 -20.66
N THR A 428 27.62 -9.74 -20.73
CA THR A 428 28.39 -10.89 -20.24
C THR A 428 29.52 -11.36 -21.16
N SER A 429 29.64 -10.79 -22.35
CA SER A 429 30.68 -11.18 -23.33
C SER A 429 32.13 -10.89 -22.87
N SER A 430 32.35 -10.31 -21.68
CA SER A 430 33.65 -9.75 -21.26
C SER A 430 34.20 -10.21 -19.91
N THR A 431 33.53 -11.05 -19.10
CA THR A 431 33.97 -11.26 -17.70
C THR A 431 33.85 -12.72 -17.23
N ASN A 432 34.95 -13.26 -16.68
CA ASN A 432 34.97 -14.57 -16.03
C ASN A 432 34.17 -14.54 -14.72
N LEU A 433 33.29 -15.53 -14.54
CA LEU A 433 32.38 -15.64 -13.39
C LEU A 433 33.04 -16.47 -12.27
N ASP A 434 33.53 -15.80 -11.23
CA ASP A 434 33.75 -16.47 -9.94
C ASP A 434 32.40 -16.67 -9.23
N LYS A 435 32.26 -17.79 -8.51
CA LYS A 435 31.06 -18.10 -7.71
C LYS A 435 30.97 -17.14 -6.53
N PHE A 436 29.92 -16.33 -6.48
CA PHE A 436 29.65 -15.43 -5.35
C PHE A 436 28.34 -15.79 -4.64
N GLU A 437 28.34 -15.64 -3.32
CA GLU A 437 27.16 -15.78 -2.47
C GLU A 437 26.29 -14.54 -2.55
N THR A 438 24.99 -14.74 -2.76
CA THR A 438 23.99 -13.67 -2.77
C THR A 438 23.76 -13.15 -1.35
N PRO A 439 23.64 -11.82 -1.13
CA PRO A 439 23.30 -11.27 0.17
C PRO A 439 21.99 -11.88 0.70
N SER A 440 22.04 -12.41 1.93
CA SER A 440 21.14 -13.46 2.42
C SER A 440 19.89 -13.00 3.17
N LYS A 441 19.65 -11.69 3.32
CA LYS A 441 18.51 -11.20 4.10
C LYS A 441 17.31 -10.91 3.20
N PRO A 442 16.11 -11.43 3.52
CA PRO A 442 14.89 -11.08 2.81
C PRO A 442 14.63 -9.58 2.93
N SER A 443 14.27 -8.96 1.83
CA SER A 443 13.97 -7.53 1.77
C SER A 443 12.53 -7.22 2.13
N HIS A 444 12.31 -6.08 2.79
CA HIS A 444 10.98 -5.56 3.06
C HIS A 444 10.50 -4.73 1.86
N LEU A 445 9.37 -5.11 1.29
CA LEU A 445 8.74 -4.34 0.23
C LEU A 445 8.04 -3.12 0.83
N VAL A 446 8.29 -1.95 0.26
CA VAL A 446 7.66 -0.68 0.66
C VAL A 446 6.88 -0.13 -0.51
N HIS A 447 5.60 0.17 -0.33
CA HIS A 447 4.82 0.81 -1.38
C HIS A 447 4.98 2.32 -1.27
N ALA A 448 5.50 2.93 -2.32
CA ALA A 448 5.61 4.37 -2.45
C ALA A 448 4.73 4.83 -3.61
N SER A 449 4.09 5.99 -3.48
CA SER A 449 3.37 6.63 -4.57
C SER A 449 3.98 8.00 -4.83
N MET A 450 4.12 8.34 -6.11
CA MET A 450 4.55 9.66 -6.53
C MET A 450 3.68 10.18 -7.67
N VAL A 451 3.38 11.47 -7.59
CA VAL A 451 2.71 12.24 -8.64
C VAL A 451 3.74 13.20 -9.21
N VAL A 452 4.06 13.05 -10.49
CA VAL A 452 5.05 13.88 -11.18
C VAL A 452 4.34 15.09 -11.77
N HIS A 453 4.75 16.27 -11.33
CA HIS A 453 4.31 17.54 -11.90
C HIS A 453 5.27 18.04 -12.98
N THR A 454 4.87 19.04 -13.77
CA THR A 454 5.72 19.61 -14.84
C THR A 454 7.05 20.13 -14.29
N LYS A 455 7.05 20.68 -13.06
CA LYS A 455 8.25 21.15 -12.37
C LYS A 455 9.19 20.03 -11.92
N ASP A 456 8.68 18.79 -11.81
CA ASP A 456 9.40 17.65 -11.29
C ASP A 456 9.92 16.72 -12.41
N LEU A 457 9.69 17.04 -13.68
CA LEU A 457 10.11 16.19 -14.82
C LEU A 457 11.62 15.90 -14.84
N LEU A 458 12.42 16.85 -14.33
CA LEU A 458 13.88 16.73 -14.18
C LEU A 458 14.31 16.43 -12.74
N GLY A 459 13.35 16.20 -11.84
CA GLY A 459 13.62 15.88 -10.44
C GLY A 459 14.29 14.51 -10.33
N THR A 460 15.39 14.44 -9.60
CA THR A 460 16.07 13.18 -9.26
C THR A 460 15.83 12.74 -7.82
N SER A 461 15.26 13.61 -6.98
CA SER A 461 15.00 13.33 -5.57
C SER A 461 13.55 13.64 -5.23
N TYR A 462 12.85 12.70 -4.61
CA TYR A 462 11.42 12.82 -4.35
C TYR A 462 11.09 12.53 -2.89
N GLU A 463 10.26 13.42 -2.33
CA GLU A 463 9.60 13.17 -1.05
C GLU A 463 8.48 12.16 -1.26
N ILE A 464 8.49 11.09 -0.49
CA ILE A 464 7.40 10.10 -0.45
C ILE A 464 6.73 10.12 0.91
N ASN A 465 5.50 9.61 0.97
CA ASN A 465 4.89 9.32 2.26
C ASN A 465 5.74 8.27 2.99
N PRO A 466 5.92 8.41 4.32
CA PRO A 466 6.60 7.39 5.09
C PRO A 466 5.92 6.03 4.84
N PRO A 467 6.68 4.95 4.61
CA PRO A 467 6.10 3.62 4.59
C PRO A 467 5.19 3.45 5.80
N GLY A 468 3.96 3.00 5.58
CA GLY A 468 3.06 2.66 6.68
C GLY A 468 3.75 1.66 7.61
N LEU A 469 3.38 1.69 8.90
CA LEU A 469 3.85 0.69 9.86
C LEU A 469 3.63 -0.70 9.28
N VAL A 470 4.72 -1.45 9.12
CA VAL A 470 4.65 -2.84 8.66
C VAL A 470 4.12 -3.65 9.83
N TYR A 471 2.84 -3.98 9.79
CA TYR A 471 2.23 -4.88 10.76
C TYR A 471 2.78 -6.29 10.53
N VAL A 472 3.73 -6.70 11.39
CA VAL A 472 4.23 -8.07 11.39
C VAL A 472 3.30 -8.91 12.26
N LEU A 473 2.63 -9.89 11.66
CA LEU A 473 1.91 -10.92 12.40
C LEU A 473 2.94 -11.80 13.13
N VAL A 474 3.18 -11.50 14.40
CA VAL A 474 3.96 -12.35 15.30
C VAL A 474 2.96 -13.25 16.05
N GLY A 475 2.64 -14.39 15.45
CA GLY A 475 1.56 -15.26 15.94
C GLY A 475 0.17 -14.79 15.50
N ASN A 476 -0.78 -14.72 16.44
CA ASN A 476 -2.17 -14.28 16.18
C ASN A 476 -2.44 -12.82 16.59
N GLU A 477 -1.46 -12.13 17.14
CA GLU A 477 -1.59 -10.73 17.57
C GLU A 477 -0.87 -9.81 16.57
N LEU A 478 -1.55 -8.71 16.24
CA LEU A 478 -1.04 -7.68 15.33
C LEU A 478 -0.26 -6.68 16.20
N GLU A 479 1.01 -6.95 16.45
CA GLU A 479 1.87 -6.02 17.19
C GLU A 479 2.39 -4.92 16.26
N GLU A 480 2.20 -3.67 16.66
CA GLU A 480 2.85 -2.51 16.04
C GLU A 480 4.31 -2.48 16.48
N HIS A 481 5.18 -3.14 15.74
CA HIS A 481 6.62 -2.93 15.89
C HIS A 481 7.03 -1.73 15.06
N GLU A 482 7.51 -0.69 15.73
CA GLU A 482 8.36 0.32 15.12
C GLU A 482 9.65 -0.40 14.72
N LEU A 483 9.64 -1.05 13.54
CA LEU A 483 10.84 -1.58 12.97
C LEU A 483 11.77 -0.40 12.77
N GLU A 484 12.93 -0.42 13.42
CA GLU A 484 14.08 0.36 12.98
C GLU A 484 14.35 -0.08 11.54
N LEU A 485 13.75 0.66 10.60
CA LEU A 485 13.76 0.36 9.18
C LEU A 485 15.19 0.61 8.69
N ASP A 486 16.00 -0.44 8.68
CA ASP A 486 17.28 -0.43 8.00
C ASP A 486 17.01 -0.19 6.50
N THR A 487 17.30 1.02 6.04
CA THR A 487 17.05 1.48 4.68
C THR A 487 17.73 0.58 3.64
N GLN A 488 18.78 -0.15 4.01
CA GLN A 488 19.48 -1.09 3.13
C GLN A 488 18.66 -2.35 2.81
N THR A 489 17.70 -2.69 3.67
CA THR A 489 16.83 -3.86 3.50
C THR A 489 15.52 -3.55 2.79
N LEU A 490 15.22 -2.27 2.56
CA LEU A 490 13.99 -1.83 1.93
C LEU A 490 14.07 -1.93 0.41
N VAL A 491 12.94 -2.27 -0.20
CA VAL A 491 12.77 -2.30 -1.65
C VAL A 491 11.49 -1.54 -1.97
N PRO A 492 11.60 -0.26 -2.36
CA PRO A 492 10.42 0.50 -2.72
C PRO A 492 9.85 0.03 -4.06
N ILE A 493 8.56 -0.24 -4.07
CA ILE A 493 7.71 -0.36 -5.24
C ILE A 493 7.04 1.00 -5.44
N ILE A 494 7.54 1.74 -6.40
CA ILE A 494 7.21 3.15 -6.64
C ILE A 494 6.14 3.20 -7.71
N VAL A 495 4.90 3.45 -7.30
CA VAL A 495 3.80 3.72 -8.22
C VAL A 495 3.88 5.15 -8.69
N ARG A 496 4.26 5.34 -9.96
CA ARG A 496 4.46 6.65 -10.57
C ARG A 496 3.27 7.01 -11.45
N SER A 497 2.72 8.20 -11.23
CA SER A 497 1.65 8.79 -12.03
C SER A 497 1.99 10.22 -12.41
N ILE A 498 1.49 10.68 -13.56
CA ILE A 498 1.63 12.06 -14.03
C ILE A 498 0.47 12.90 -13.46
N CYS A 499 0.72 14.12 -12.97
CA CYS A 499 -0.37 15.00 -12.50
C CYS A 499 -1.29 15.35 -13.67
N ASN A 500 -2.56 14.94 -13.59
CA ASN A 500 -3.59 15.30 -14.57
C ASN A 500 -4.51 16.44 -14.09
N GLU A 501 -4.41 16.84 -12.82
CA GLU A 501 -5.29 17.86 -12.23
C GLU A 501 -4.76 19.29 -12.40
N CYS A 502 -3.43 19.42 -12.37
CA CYS A 502 -2.73 20.67 -12.14
C CYS A 502 -1.72 21.02 -13.24
N CYS A 503 -1.42 20.05 -14.12
CA CYS A 503 -0.39 20.15 -15.12
C CYS A 503 -0.90 19.62 -16.45
N GLU A 504 -0.56 20.31 -17.54
CA GLU A 504 -0.71 19.80 -18.90
C GLU A 504 0.66 19.27 -19.34
N ILE A 505 0.89 17.97 -19.11
CA ILE A 505 2.12 17.30 -19.50
C ILE A 505 1.81 16.51 -20.77
N SER A 506 2.58 16.75 -21.84
CA SER A 506 2.39 15.99 -23.08
C SER A 506 2.84 14.53 -22.89
N GLU A 507 2.30 13.61 -23.70
CA GLU A 507 2.70 12.20 -23.63
C GLU A 507 4.20 12.00 -23.92
N GLU A 508 4.81 12.87 -24.74
CA GLU A 508 6.25 12.86 -25.00
C GLU A 508 7.04 13.28 -23.76
N ALA A 509 6.66 14.39 -23.12
CA ALA A 509 7.29 14.85 -21.88
C ALA A 509 7.13 13.81 -20.75
N ALA A 510 5.98 13.12 -20.68
CA ALA A 510 5.75 12.03 -19.74
C ALA A 510 6.68 10.82 -19.97
N ARG A 511 7.13 10.58 -21.21
CA ARG A 511 8.13 9.54 -21.53
C ARG A 511 9.56 9.95 -21.19
N GLU A 512 9.82 11.25 -21.07
CA GLU A 512 11.13 11.81 -20.74
C GLU A 512 11.37 11.96 -19.22
N VAL A 513 10.41 11.57 -18.38
CA VAL A 513 10.54 11.65 -16.93
C VAL A 513 11.72 10.79 -16.46
N SER A 514 12.70 11.43 -15.83
CA SER A 514 13.90 10.77 -15.32
C SER A 514 13.56 9.73 -14.26
N ILE A 515 14.42 8.71 -14.16
CA ILE A 515 14.38 7.76 -13.05
C ILE A 515 14.86 8.52 -11.80
N PRO A 516 14.13 8.45 -10.67
CA PRO A 516 14.60 9.02 -9.41
C PRO A 516 15.92 8.36 -8.99
N GLU A 517 16.86 9.18 -8.51
CA GLU A 517 18.13 8.75 -7.91
C GLU A 517 17.99 8.57 -6.39
N SER A 518 17.02 9.24 -5.77
CA SER A 518 16.74 9.07 -4.34
C SER A 518 15.26 9.28 -4.00
N LEU A 519 14.82 8.56 -2.97
CA LEU A 519 13.57 8.82 -2.28
C LEU A 519 13.88 9.20 -0.85
N TRP A 520 13.13 10.15 -0.30
CA TRP A 520 13.27 10.50 1.09
C TRP A 520 11.91 10.75 1.72
N TRP A 521 11.85 10.59 3.04
CA TRP A 521 10.67 10.90 3.83
C TRP A 521 11.06 11.31 5.23
N ARG A 522 10.11 11.94 5.93
CA ARG A 522 10.22 12.27 7.35
C ARG A 522 9.14 11.55 8.12
N ASN A 523 9.49 10.96 9.25
CA ASN A 523 8.51 10.32 10.11
C ASN A 523 7.77 11.34 11.00
N ASP A 524 7.08 12.28 10.36
CA ASP A 524 6.28 13.31 11.04
C ASP A 524 4.96 12.75 11.62
N VAL A 525 4.74 11.43 11.53
CA VAL A 525 3.58 10.75 12.12
C VAL A 525 3.73 10.72 13.64
N ASN A 526 4.94 10.45 14.12
CA ASN A 526 5.19 10.20 15.54
C ASN A 526 5.51 11.47 16.33
N THR A 527 5.76 12.60 15.66
CA THR A 527 5.92 13.88 16.33
C THR A 527 4.55 14.44 16.73
N PRO A 528 4.23 14.56 18.03
CA PRO A 528 3.02 15.26 18.47
C PRO A 528 3.12 16.74 18.10
N ASP A 529 1.99 17.40 17.87
CA ASP A 529 1.92 18.85 17.62
C ASP A 529 1.12 19.59 18.67
N ASP A 530 0.62 18.89 19.68
CA ASP A 530 -0.14 19.42 20.80
C ASP A 530 0.59 19.24 22.13
N CYS A 531 0.25 20.07 23.11
CA CYS A 531 0.79 19.96 24.46
C CYS A 531 0.23 18.71 25.17
N PRO A 532 1.04 17.84 25.79
CA PRO A 532 0.56 16.59 26.39
C PRO A 532 -0.34 16.80 27.62
N LEU A 533 -0.38 18.00 28.19
CA LEU A 533 -1.18 18.31 29.38
C LEU A 533 -2.53 18.99 29.05
N CYS A 534 -2.58 19.87 28.04
CA CYS A 534 -3.83 20.58 27.67
C CYS A 534 -4.30 20.37 26.24
N HIS A 535 -3.57 19.60 25.44
CA HIS A 535 -3.87 19.33 24.02
C HIS A 535 -4.02 20.59 23.16
N LYS A 536 -3.47 21.72 23.58
CA LYS A 536 -3.38 22.91 22.72
C LYS A 536 -2.33 22.69 21.65
N ILE A 537 -2.67 22.96 20.39
CA ILE A 537 -1.75 22.88 19.26
C ILE A 537 -0.60 23.87 19.46
N LEU A 538 0.61 23.33 19.58
CA LEU A 538 1.85 24.08 19.79
C LEU A 538 2.35 24.67 18.48
N PHE A 539 2.34 23.91 17.38
CA PHE A 539 2.73 24.39 16.06
C PHE A 539 1.84 23.83 14.97
N LYS A 540 1.76 24.53 13.84
CA LYS A 540 1.12 23.99 12.65
C LYS A 540 2.02 22.91 12.05
N LYS A 541 1.58 21.65 12.06
CA LYS A 541 2.22 20.61 11.23
C LYS A 541 2.25 21.10 9.79
N GLY A 542 3.37 20.87 9.10
CA GLY A 542 3.43 21.04 7.65
C GLY A 542 2.21 20.34 7.05
N ARG A 543 1.57 20.94 6.03
CA ARG A 543 0.41 20.32 5.41
C ARG A 543 0.86 18.95 4.92
N LYS A 544 0.48 17.88 5.64
CA LYS A 544 0.57 16.53 5.11
C LYS A 544 -0.25 16.59 3.83
N LEU A 545 0.39 16.38 2.68
CA LEU A 545 -0.36 16.18 1.45
C LEU A 545 -1.42 15.13 1.80
N PRO A 546 -2.71 15.45 1.67
CA PRO A 546 -3.77 14.59 2.17
C PRO A 546 -3.51 13.20 1.62
N HIS A 547 -3.45 12.23 2.55
CA HIS A 547 -3.24 10.82 2.26
C HIS A 547 -4.24 10.43 1.17
N PHE A 548 -3.76 10.33 -0.08
CA PHE A 548 -4.61 10.03 -1.23
C PHE A 548 -4.89 8.53 -1.22
N LEU A 549 -5.66 8.07 -0.22
CA LEU A 549 -6.33 6.80 -0.29
C LEU A 549 -7.58 6.99 -1.16
N GLU A 550 -7.45 6.52 -2.39
CA GLU A 550 -8.50 5.81 -3.13
C GLU A 550 -9.90 6.47 -3.19
N GLY A 551 -10.16 7.17 -4.30
CA GLY A 551 -11.39 6.91 -5.06
C GLY A 551 -12.73 7.37 -4.50
N VAL A 552 -12.80 8.49 -3.76
CA VAL A 552 -14.07 9.19 -3.55
C VAL A 552 -13.89 10.69 -3.80
N ALA A 553 -14.51 11.16 -4.89
CA ALA A 553 -14.59 12.56 -5.25
C ALA A 553 -15.20 13.38 -4.11
N TRP A 554 -14.49 14.40 -3.63
CA TRP A 554 -15.05 15.45 -2.80
C TRP A 554 -14.82 16.80 -3.48
N GLU A 555 -15.91 17.42 -3.92
CA GLU A 555 -15.93 18.83 -4.30
C GLU A 555 -15.85 19.66 -3.02
N ALA A 556 -14.83 20.52 -2.91
CA ALA A 556 -14.81 21.59 -1.92
C ALA A 556 -14.80 22.94 -2.63
N ASN A 557 -15.91 23.67 -2.45
CA ASN A 557 -15.99 25.10 -2.70
C ASN A 557 -14.98 25.84 -1.81
N VAL A 558 -14.00 26.48 -2.44
CA VAL A 558 -13.19 27.52 -1.82
C VAL A 558 -13.89 28.86 -2.11
N PRO A 559 -14.18 29.70 -1.11
CA PRO A 559 -14.60 31.07 -1.37
C PRO A 559 -13.38 31.89 -1.80
N ASN A 560 -13.53 32.63 -2.90
CA ASN A 560 -12.57 33.64 -3.34
C ASN A 560 -12.42 34.72 -2.25
N GLU A 561 -11.18 34.96 -1.83
CA GLU A 561 -10.73 36.26 -1.33
C GLU A 561 -9.84 36.93 -2.39
#